data_AF-A0A433VFB1-F1
#
_entry.id   AF-A0A433VFB1-F1
#
_cell.length_a   1.000
_cell.length_b   1.000
_cell.length_c   1.000
_cell.angle_alpha   90.00
_cell.angle_beta   90.00
_cell.angle_gamma   90.00
#
_symmetry.space_group_name_H-M   'P 1'
#
loop_
_entity.id
_entity.type
_entity.pdbx_description
1 polymer ?
#
loop_
_entity_poly.entity_id
_entity_poly.type
_entity_poly.pdbx_seq_one_letter_code
_entity_poly.pdbx_strand_id
1 'polypeptide(L)' 'MDVAATFAEIKELSVKERIQIVQEIWDSISQQPEQLELTEVQKQELSRRLAAHEANPNAVVSWEEVRSQALARARVSE' A
#
# COMPACT_ATOMS: atom_id res chain seq x y z
N MET A 1 -11.84 1.53 -24.00
CA MET A 1 -11.02 0.32 -23.86
C MET A 1 -11.81 -0.65 -23.02
N ASP A 2 -11.91 -1.91 -23.43
CA ASP A 2 -12.57 -2.93 -22.62
C ASP A 2 -11.60 -3.38 -21.52
N VAL A 3 -11.82 -2.87 -20.31
CA VAL A 3 -10.97 -3.15 -19.15
C VAL A 3 -10.98 -4.64 -18.80
N ALA A 4 -12.08 -5.34 -19.04
CA ALA A 4 -12.19 -6.76 -18.75
C ALA A 4 -11.32 -7.59 -19.73
N ALA A 5 -11.36 -7.24 -21.02
CA ALA A 5 -10.50 -7.87 -22.03
C ALA A 5 -9.01 -7.61 -21.76
N THR A 6 -8.63 -6.35 -21.46
CA THR A 6 -7.24 -6.00 -21.12
C THR A 6 -6.76 -6.72 -19.85
N PHE A 7 -7.63 -6.86 -18.84
CA PHE A 7 -7.26 -7.59 -17.63
C PHE A 7 -7.08 -9.10 -17.88
N ALA A 8 -7.86 -9.69 -18.80
CA ALA A 8 -7.66 -11.07 -19.23
C ALA A 8 -6.29 -11.26 -19.89
N GLU A 9 -5.88 -10.34 -20.77
CA GLU A 9 -4.55 -10.36 -21.40
C GLU A 9 -3.42 -10.21 -20.36
N ILE A 10 -3.56 -9.30 -19.40
CA ILE A 10 -2.57 -9.12 -18.32
C ILE A 10 -2.41 -10.40 -17.48
N LYS A 11 -3.49 -11.18 -17.29
CA LYS A 11 -3.42 -12.43 -16.50
C LYS A 11 -2.54 -13.50 -17.15
N GLU A 12 -2.45 -13.52 -18.48
CA GLU A 12 -1.62 -14.47 -19.24
C GLU A 12 -0.12 -14.14 -19.17
N LEU A 13 0.25 -12.95 -18.71
CA LEU A 13 1.65 -12.55 -18.52
C LEU A 13 2.30 -13.29 -17.35
N SER A 14 3.63 -13.34 -17.37
CA SER A 14 4.40 -13.88 -16.25
C SER A 14 4.14 -13.06 -14.96
N VAL A 15 4.31 -13.69 -13.81
CA VAL A 15 4.19 -13.01 -12.50
C VAL A 15 5.05 -11.74 -12.46
N LYS A 16 6.27 -11.80 -13.02
CA LYS A 16 7.19 -10.66 -13.06
C LYS A 16 6.61 -9.48 -13.85
N GLU A 17 6.08 -9.73 -15.05
CA GLU A 17 5.49 -8.68 -15.89
C GLU A 17 4.24 -8.09 -15.24
N ARG A 18 3.41 -8.93 -14.61
CA ARG A 18 2.23 -8.44 -13.87
C ARG A 18 2.62 -7.54 -12.71
N ILE A 19 3.68 -7.89 -11.96
CA ILE A 19 4.20 -7.03 -10.89
C ILE A 19 4.69 -5.69 -11.45
N GLN A 20 5.40 -5.72 -12.58
CA GLN A 20 5.87 -4.49 -13.22
C GLN A 20 4.71 -3.58 -13.63
N ILE A 21 3.66 -4.13 -14.25
CA ILE A 21 2.46 -3.38 -14.63
C ILE A 21 1.78 -2.78 -13.40
N VAL A 22 1.64 -3.55 -12.31
CA VAL A 22 1.08 -3.03 -11.04
C VAL A 22 1.90 -1.84 -10.53
N GLN A 23 3.23 -1.93 -10.58
CA GLN A 23 4.12 -0.83 -10.17
C GLN A 23 3.94 0.39 -11.06
N GLU A 24 3.94 0.23 -12.39
CA GLU A 24 3.80 1.35 -13.33
C GLU A 24 2.45 2.07 -13.19
N ILE A 25 1.36 1.32 -12.98
CA ILE A 25 0.04 1.90 -12.69
C ILE A 25 0.08 2.65 -11.36
N TRP A 26 0.68 2.06 -10.32
CA TRP A 26 0.79 2.69 -9.01
C TRP A 26 1.60 3.99 -9.06
N ASP A 27 2.71 3.99 -9.78
CA ASP A 27 3.55 5.18 -9.99
C ASP A 27 2.77 6.27 -10.71
N SER A 28 2.01 5.92 -11.76
CA SER A 28 1.14 6.87 -12.48
C SER A 28 0.10 7.53 -11.59
N ILE A 29 -0.58 6.75 -10.74
CA ILE A 29 -1.58 7.26 -9.78
C ILE A 29 -0.91 8.22 -8.79
N SER A 30 0.29 7.89 -8.31
CA SER A 30 1.01 8.72 -7.33
C SER A 30 1.38 10.12 -7.84
N GLN A 31 1.44 10.31 -9.17
CA GLN A 31 1.69 11.61 -9.80
C GLN A 31 0.45 12.52 -9.88
N GLN A 32 -0.72 12.04 -9.46
CA GLN A 32 -1.99 12.78 -9.53
C GLN A 32 -2.65 12.92 -8.15
N PRO A 33 -1.94 13.46 -7.13
CA PRO A 33 -2.45 13.51 -5.76
C PRO A 33 -3.70 14.39 -5.62
N GLU A 34 -3.88 15.40 -6.48
CA GLU A 34 -5.07 16.26 -6.46
C GLU A 34 -6.39 15.54 -6.79
N GLN A 35 -6.36 14.35 -7.38
CA GLN A 35 -7.59 13.59 -7.70
C GLN A 35 -8.22 12.90 -6.50
N LEU A 36 -7.49 12.77 -5.39
CA LEU A 36 -7.94 12.08 -4.18
C LEU A 36 -7.97 13.08 -3.02
N GLU A 37 -8.99 13.93 -2.99
CA GLU A 37 -9.22 14.81 -1.85
C GLU A 37 -9.50 13.99 -0.59
N LEU A 38 -8.68 14.20 0.44
CA LEU A 38 -8.94 13.63 1.76
C LEU A 38 -10.20 14.25 2.36
N THR A 39 -11.08 13.39 2.89
CA THR A 39 -12.20 13.84 3.71
C THR A 39 -11.68 14.54 4.96
N GLU A 40 -12.51 15.40 5.55
CA GLU A 40 -12.12 16.13 6.75
C GLU A 40 -11.78 15.19 7.92
N VAL A 41 -12.51 14.08 8.07
CA VAL A 41 -12.22 13.05 9.07
C VAL A 41 -10.85 12.42 8.85
N GLN A 42 -10.47 12.13 7.61
CA GLN A 42 -9.14 11.59 7.29
C GLN A 42 -8.04 12.61 7.59
N LYS A 43 -8.23 13.89 7.24
CA LYS A 43 -7.28 14.97 7.58
C LYS A 43 -7.07 15.09 9.09
N GLN A 44 -8.15 15.08 9.86
CA GLN A 44 -8.09 15.13 11.32
C GLN A 44 -7.35 13.94 11.91
N GLU A 45 -7.61 12.73 11.41
CA GLU A 45 -6.92 11.52 11.88
C GLU A 45 -5.42 11.56 11.56
N LEU A 46 -5.03 12.04 10.38
CA LEU A 46 -3.62 12.22 10.03
C LEU A 46 -2.94 13.24 10.95
N SER A 47 -3.56 14.41 11.18
CA SER A 47 -3.05 15.41 12.11
C SER A 47 -2.89 14.86 13.52
N ARG A 48 -3.86 14.08 14.01
CA ARG A 48 -3.81 13.44 15.33
C ARG A 48 -2.66 12.44 15.42
N ARG A 49 -2.44 11.60 14.40
CA ARG A 49 -1.35 10.63 14.36
C ARG A 49 0.02 11.29 14.27
N LEU A 50 0.13 12.38 13.50
CA LEU A 50 1.36 13.13 13.37
C LEU A 50 1.76 13.75 14.72
N ALA A 51 0.85 14.45 15.39
CA ALA A 51 1.09 15.02 16.71
C ALA A 51 1.46 13.95 17.76
N ALA A 52 0.82 12.78 17.72
CA ALA A 52 1.16 11.66 18.61
C ALA A 52 2.57 11.12 18.35
N HIS A 53 2.99 11.04 17.08
CA HIS A 53 4.34 10.60 16.72
C HIS A 53 5.40 11.64 17.10
N GLU A 54 5.14 12.94 16.90
CA GLU A 54 6.03 14.02 17.33
C GLU A 54 6.24 14.02 18.85
N ALA A 55 5.17 13.77 19.62
CA ALA A 55 5.23 13.68 21.07
C ALA A 55 5.98 12.42 21.56
N ASN A 56 5.94 11.32 20.80
CA ASN A 56 6.64 10.09 21.13
C ASN A 56 7.18 9.37 19.86
N PRO A 57 8.35 9.79 19.34
CA PRO A 57 8.90 9.25 18.11
C PRO A 57 9.26 7.76 18.18
N ASN A 58 9.48 7.26 19.40
CA ASN A 58 9.83 5.86 19.66
C ASN A 58 8.60 4.94 19.79
N ALA A 59 7.38 5.48 19.72
CA ALA A 59 6.14 4.70 19.67
C ALA A 59 5.92 4.09 18.27
N VAL A 60 6.89 3.34 17.79
CA VAL A 60 6.91 2.68 16.48
C VAL A 60 7.27 1.22 16.65
N VAL A 61 6.84 0.39 15.70
CA VAL A 61 7.26 -1.01 15.59
C VAL A 61 8.28 -1.10 14.48
N SER A 62 9.42 -1.73 14.73
CA SER A 62 10.47 -1.87 13.72
C SER A 62 10.00 -2.74 12.55
N TRP A 63 10.52 -2.50 11.36
CA TRP A 63 10.22 -3.35 10.21
C TRP A 63 10.61 -4.82 10.45
N GLU A 64 11.74 -5.04 11.12
CA GLU A 64 12.19 -6.38 11.49
C GLU A 64 11.14 -7.11 12.34
N GLU A 65 10.58 -6.42 13.34
CA GLU A 65 9.54 -6.98 14.20
C GLU A 65 8.25 -7.25 13.43
N VAL A 66 7.77 -6.30 12.62
CA VAL A 66 6.58 -6.50 11.76
C VAL A 66 6.77 -7.71 10.83
N ARG A 67 7.94 -7.81 10.19
CA ARG A 67 8.29 -8.91 9.29
C ARG A 67 8.36 -10.25 10.02
N SER A 68 9.00 -10.28 11.19
CA SER A 68 9.12 -11.47 12.03
C SER A 68 7.73 -12.00 12.43
N GLN A 69 6.85 -11.10 12.91
CA GLN A 69 5.48 -11.46 13.27
C GLN A 69 4.66 -11.95 12.06
N ALA A 70 4.82 -11.33 10.89
CA ALA A 70 4.13 -11.74 9.67
C ALA A 70 4.56 -13.15 9.22
N LEU A 71 5.86 -13.45 9.24
CA LEU A 71 6.39 -14.77 8.91
C LEU A 71 5.96 -15.84 9.92
N ALA A 72 5.92 -15.50 11.20
CA ALA A 72 5.42 -16.41 12.24
C ALA A 72 3.96 -16.79 11.97
N ARG A 73 3.09 -15.84 11.64
CA ARG A 73 1.68 -16.11 11.29
C ARG A 73 1.55 -17.04 10.07
N ALA A 74 2.36 -16.83 9.03
CA ALA A 74 2.33 -17.66 7.84
C ALA A 74 2.68 -19.14 8.14
N ARG A 75 3.60 -19.39 9.08
CA ARG A 75 4.03 -20.75 9.48
C ARG A 75 3.05 -21.49 10.37
N VAL A 76 2.20 -20.78 11.12
CA VAL A 76 1.16 -21.37 11.98
C VAL A 76 -0.07 -21.80 11.15
N SER A 77 -0.12 -21.39 9.88
CA SER A 77 -1.21 -21.69 8.95
C SER A 77 -0.96 -22.96 8.11
N GLU A 78 0.15 -23.67 8.34
CA GLU A 78 0.49 -25.01 7.82
C GLU A 78 0.19 -26.09 8.87
#